data_AF-A0A7C9MRH0-F1
#
_entry.id   AF-A0A7C9MRH0-F1
#
_cell.length_a   1.000
_cell.length_b   1.000
_cell.length_c   1.000
_cell.angle_alpha   90.00
_cell.angle_beta   90.00
_cell.angle_gamma   90.00
#
_symmetry.space_group_name_H-M   'P 1'
#
loop_
_entity.id
_entity.type
_entity.pdbx_description
1 polymer ?
#
loop_
_entity_poly.entity_id
_entity_poly.type
_entity_poly.pdbx_seq_one_letter_code
_entity_poly.pdbx_strand_id
1 'polypeptide(L)'
;MPTQTRKQRHATSFLDNMPWQPLLIFTIAQNIIWWSFPIHYGRLTGAAFHGNQLLLLAYTIVMSLTTFLMFQANFKSLWAHVPILISLILAFSGIIRGNLEILIMLLMFSGFWLVVEMRWLNLQNIWGLIIYALLSTFPISSAIFFFQNRFLSMTFLIQLIPLVACQLFFMMPIFETEGKRRVIATAVTGVLLIAAILFFHFSLLGVLAMAVVIITFWFSINYPNLKAQYTAVVYIVLELLAYLILVFA
;
A
#
# COMPACT_ATOMS: atom_id res chain seq x y z
N MET A 1 7.74 0.60 47.00
CA MET A 1 7.29 -0.09 45.78
C MET A 1 6.64 0.95 44.88
N PRO A 2 7.23 1.32 43.72
CA PRO A 2 6.67 2.39 42.92
C PRO A 2 5.46 1.88 42.14
N THR A 3 4.35 2.60 42.30
CA THR A 3 3.09 2.47 41.58
C THR A 3 3.31 2.74 40.09
N GLN A 4 3.56 1.69 39.30
CA GLN A 4 3.42 1.78 37.85
C GLN A 4 1.99 2.21 37.52
N THR A 5 1.88 3.43 36.99
CA THR A 5 0.60 4.05 36.67
C THR A 5 -0.15 3.22 35.63
N ARG A 6 -1.46 3.06 35.79
CA ARG A 6 -2.37 2.26 34.95
C ARG A 6 -2.20 2.43 33.43
N LYS A 7 -1.65 3.57 32.98
CA LYS A 7 -1.28 3.86 31.58
C LYS A 7 -0.10 3.02 31.07
N GLN A 8 0.93 2.78 31.88
CA GLN A 8 2.07 1.95 31.51
C GLN A 8 1.67 0.48 31.30
N ARG A 9 0.77 -0.06 32.14
CA ARG A 9 0.19 -1.40 31.94
C ARG A 9 -0.57 -1.56 30.63
N HIS A 10 -1.30 -0.53 30.20
CA HIS A 10 -2.03 -0.57 28.92
C HIS A 10 -1.08 -0.55 27.71
N ALA A 11 -0.04 0.28 27.76
CA ALA A 11 0.95 0.37 26.69
C ALA A 11 1.78 -0.93 26.52
N THR A 12 2.24 -1.53 27.61
CA THR A 12 2.97 -2.80 27.56
C THR A 12 2.08 -3.94 27.08
N SER A 13 0.82 -4.00 27.54
CA SER A 13 -0.13 -5.03 27.10
C SER A 13 -0.46 -4.98 25.60
N PHE A 14 -0.32 -3.83 24.94
CA PHE A 14 -0.54 -3.73 23.50
C PHE A 14 0.65 -4.27 22.70
N LEU A 15 1.88 -3.87 23.08
CA LEU A 15 3.11 -4.35 22.43
C LEU A 15 3.27 -5.87 22.59
N ASP A 16 2.86 -6.41 23.73
CA ASP A 16 2.90 -7.86 24.00
C ASP A 16 1.87 -8.65 23.16
N ASN A 17 0.75 -8.02 22.76
CA ASN A 17 -0.30 -8.64 21.95
C ASN A 17 -0.24 -8.26 20.46
N MET A 18 0.80 -7.55 20.05
CA MET A 18 0.96 -7.09 18.67
C MET A 18 1.39 -8.26 17.76
N PRO A 19 0.75 -8.47 16.60
CA PRO A 19 1.10 -9.54 15.69
C PRO A 19 2.36 -9.17 14.89
N TRP A 20 3.52 -9.30 15.54
CA TRP A 20 4.82 -8.93 14.99
C TRP A 20 5.15 -9.64 13.68
N GLN A 21 4.81 -10.92 13.57
CA GLN A 21 5.03 -11.71 12.35
C GLN A 21 4.21 -11.17 11.15
N PRO A 22 2.86 -11.05 11.22
CA PRO A 22 2.06 -10.36 10.23
C PRO A 22 2.55 -8.97 9.84
N LEU A 23 2.95 -8.17 10.83
CA LEU A 23 3.44 -6.81 10.60
C LEU A 23 4.70 -6.80 9.75
N LEU A 24 5.68 -7.66 10.07
CA LEU A 24 6.93 -7.74 9.33
C LEU A 24 6.70 -8.21 7.89
N ILE A 25 5.87 -9.24 7.70
CA ILE A 25 5.54 -9.75 6.36
C ILE A 25 4.88 -8.65 5.52
N PHE A 26 3.88 -7.96 6.08
CA PHE A 26 3.18 -6.88 5.39
C PHE A 26 4.13 -5.73 5.04
N THR A 27 4.95 -5.29 6.00
CA THR A 27 5.91 -4.19 5.82
C THR A 27 6.88 -4.51 4.69
N ILE A 28 7.46 -5.71 4.68
CA ILE A 28 8.41 -6.15 3.65
C ILE A 28 7.71 -6.23 2.29
N ALA A 29 6.54 -6.89 2.21
CA ALA A 29 5.81 -7.06 0.96
C ALA A 29 5.38 -5.71 0.35
N GLN A 30 4.82 -4.81 1.16
CA GLN A 30 4.41 -3.48 0.71
C GLN A 30 5.59 -2.65 0.18
N ASN A 31 6.76 -2.72 0.84
CA ASN A 31 7.95 -2.03 0.36
C ASN A 31 8.46 -2.64 -0.95
N ILE A 32 8.44 -3.97 -1.10
CA ILE A 32 8.82 -4.60 -2.39
C ILE A 32 7.87 -4.15 -3.50
N ILE A 33 6.56 -4.13 -3.24
CA ILE A 33 5.55 -3.62 -4.19
C ILE A 33 5.90 -2.19 -4.63
N TRP A 34 6.05 -1.26 -3.69
CA TRP A 34 6.30 0.15 -4.01
C TRP A 34 7.61 0.41 -4.75
N TRP A 35 8.67 -0.33 -4.43
CA TRP A 35 10.00 -0.12 -5.01
C TRP A 35 10.24 -0.90 -6.31
N SER A 36 9.55 -2.02 -6.53
CA SER A 36 9.83 -2.93 -7.66
C SER A 36 9.65 -2.26 -9.02
N PHE A 37 8.50 -1.65 -9.29
CA PHE A 37 8.22 -1.03 -10.59
C PHE A 37 9.12 0.19 -10.90
N PRO A 38 9.28 1.19 -10.00
CA PRO A 38 10.18 2.32 -10.24
C PRO A 38 11.63 1.90 -10.47
N ILE A 39 12.15 0.93 -9.71
CA ILE A 39 13.51 0.42 -9.90
C ILE A 39 13.63 -0.29 -11.25
N HIS A 40 12.66 -1.15 -11.59
CA HIS A 40 12.68 -1.89 -12.85
C HIS A 40 12.69 -0.92 -14.04
N TYR A 41 11.75 0.03 -14.06
CA TYR A 41 11.66 1.02 -15.12
C TYR A 41 12.87 1.98 -15.13
N GLY A 42 13.36 2.41 -13.96
CA GLY A 42 14.53 3.28 -13.84
C GLY A 42 15.85 2.64 -14.30
N ARG A 43 15.98 1.32 -14.26
CA ARG A 43 17.13 0.62 -14.85
C ARG A 43 17.13 0.68 -16.38
N LEU A 44 15.95 0.64 -17.00
CA LEU A 44 15.80 0.76 -18.46
C LEU A 44 16.25 2.14 -18.96
N THR A 45 16.17 3.17 -18.12
CA THR A 45 16.60 4.54 -18.42
C THR A 45 18.03 4.84 -17.96
N GLY A 46 18.77 3.86 -17.41
CA GLY A 46 20.17 4.00 -17.00
C GLY A 46 20.39 4.71 -15.67
N ALA A 47 19.37 4.82 -14.81
CA ALA A 47 19.48 5.54 -13.55
C ALA A 47 20.23 4.77 -12.45
N ALA A 48 20.96 5.51 -11.62
CA ALA A 48 21.72 4.98 -10.49
C ALA A 48 21.03 5.24 -9.14
N PHE A 49 21.30 4.36 -8.17
CA PHE A 49 20.84 4.52 -6.80
C PHE A 49 21.69 5.57 -6.06
N HIS A 50 21.06 6.46 -5.30
CA HIS A 50 21.71 7.57 -4.60
C HIS A 50 21.40 7.56 -3.10
N GLY A 51 22.32 8.05 -2.26
CA GLY A 51 22.16 8.06 -0.79
C GLY A 51 20.88 8.73 -0.27
N ASN A 52 20.32 9.72 -0.98
CA ASN A 52 19.08 10.40 -0.58
C ASN A 52 17.84 9.48 -0.63
N GLN A 53 17.94 8.31 -1.29
CA GLN A 53 16.87 7.32 -1.30
C GLN A 53 16.72 6.58 0.03
N LEU A 54 17.70 6.68 0.94
CA LEU A 54 17.59 6.11 2.29
C LEU A 54 16.48 6.78 3.11
N LEU A 55 16.32 8.10 2.99
CA LEU A 55 15.22 8.81 3.67
C LEU A 55 13.87 8.43 3.08
N LEU A 56 13.79 8.25 1.76
CA LEU A 56 12.59 7.78 1.09
C LEU A 56 12.25 6.33 1.47
N LEU A 57 13.26 5.48 1.63
CA LEU A 57 13.09 4.10 2.12
C LEU A 57 12.59 4.09 3.57
N ALA A 58 13.15 4.93 4.44
CA ALA A 58 12.65 5.09 5.79
C ALA A 58 11.19 5.56 5.79
N TYR A 59 10.84 6.52 4.92
CA TYR A 59 9.46 6.98 4.74
C TYR A 59 8.54 5.82 4.33
N THR A 60 8.90 5.02 3.32
CA THR A 60 8.06 3.90 2.87
C THR A 60 7.93 2.81 3.94
N ILE A 61 8.98 2.52 4.71
CA ILE A 61 8.89 1.60 5.85
C ILE A 61 7.87 2.11 6.87
N VAL A 62 7.99 3.37 7.27
CA VAL A 62 7.08 3.99 8.26
C VAL A 62 5.63 4.04 7.74
N MET A 63 5.44 4.31 6.45
CA MET A 63 4.11 4.28 5.83
C MET A 63 3.51 2.87 5.78
N SER A 64 4.30 1.85 5.43
CA SER A 64 3.81 0.47 5.44
C SER A 64 3.42 -0.01 6.85
N LEU A 65 4.14 0.43 7.88
CA LEU A 65 3.77 0.20 9.29
C LEU A 65 2.45 0.89 9.64
N THR A 66 2.26 2.13 9.20
CA THR A 66 1.01 2.90 9.37
C THR A 66 -0.16 2.14 8.75
N THR A 67 -0.02 1.73 7.49
CA THR A 67 -1.05 0.98 6.76
C THR A 67 -1.46 -0.29 7.50
N PHE A 68 -0.48 -1.10 7.92
CA PHE A 68 -0.76 -2.34 8.66
C PHE A 68 -1.50 -2.07 9.97
N LEU A 69 -1.01 -1.12 10.78
CA LEU A 69 -1.62 -0.75 12.06
C LEU A 69 -3.05 -0.24 11.91
N MET A 70 -3.31 0.53 10.85
CA MET A 70 -4.64 1.03 10.53
C MET A 70 -5.56 -0.12 10.12
N PHE A 71 -5.14 -1.01 9.23
CA PHE A 71 -5.95 -2.17 8.83
C PHE A 71 -6.26 -3.10 10.01
N GLN A 72 -5.27 -3.37 10.87
CA GLN A 72 -5.46 -4.24 12.02
C GLN A 72 -6.48 -3.65 13.02
N ALA A 73 -6.49 -2.33 13.19
CA ALA A 73 -7.38 -1.64 14.12
C ALA A 73 -8.71 -1.19 13.49
N ASN A 74 -9.08 -1.68 12.30
CA ASN A 74 -10.24 -1.21 11.54
C ASN A 74 -10.26 0.33 11.42
N PHE A 75 -9.12 0.89 11.03
CA PHE A 75 -8.90 2.32 10.77
C PHE A 75 -9.02 3.23 12.01
N LYS A 76 -8.89 2.68 13.22
CA LYS A 76 -8.95 3.43 14.50
C LYS A 76 -7.77 3.07 15.40
N SER A 77 -6.55 3.36 14.96
CA SER A 77 -5.34 3.04 15.71
C SER A 77 -4.69 4.29 16.31
N LEU A 78 -4.78 4.44 17.63
CA LEU A 78 -3.99 5.45 18.36
C LEU A 78 -2.49 5.26 18.15
N TRP A 79 -2.04 4.02 17.96
CA TRP A 79 -0.63 3.70 17.73
C TRP A 79 -0.16 4.00 16.30
N ALA A 80 -1.06 4.10 15.33
CA ALA A 80 -0.72 4.53 13.97
C ALA A 80 -0.34 6.02 13.89
N HIS A 81 -0.72 6.84 14.87
CA HIS A 81 -0.36 8.26 14.88
C HIS A 81 1.14 8.49 14.98
N VAL A 82 1.86 7.63 15.70
CA VAL A 82 3.33 7.72 15.83
C VAL A 82 4.03 7.58 14.48
N PRO A 83 3.83 6.50 13.70
CA PRO A 83 4.43 6.41 12.39
C PRO A 83 3.86 7.45 11.41
N ILE A 84 2.61 7.90 11.54
CA ILE A 84 2.12 9.02 10.72
C ILE A 84 2.95 10.29 10.98
N LEU A 85 3.17 10.68 12.24
CA LEU A 85 3.98 11.85 12.58
C LEU A 85 5.43 11.72 12.08
N ILE A 86 6.03 10.53 12.21
CA ILE A 86 7.37 10.26 11.68
C ILE A 86 7.37 10.39 10.15
N SER A 87 6.35 9.86 9.45
CA SER A 87 6.27 9.97 7.99
C SER A 87 6.11 11.41 7.53
N LEU A 88 5.38 12.26 8.27
CA LEU A 88 5.27 13.69 7.97
C LEU A 88 6.64 14.36 8.06
N ILE A 89 7.45 14.05 9.09
CA ILE A 89 8.83 14.58 9.21
C ILE A 89 9.69 14.07 8.05
N LEU A 90 9.61 12.78 7.74
CA LEU A 90 10.37 12.17 6.65
C LEU A 90 9.93 12.67 5.27
N ALA A 91 8.69 13.11 5.09
CA ALA A 91 8.21 13.70 3.84
C ALA A 91 8.96 14.99 3.49
N PHE A 92 9.46 15.74 4.48
CA PHE A 92 10.35 16.88 4.26
C PHE A 92 11.68 16.50 3.57
N SER A 93 12.00 15.20 3.44
CA SER A 93 13.07 14.75 2.54
C SER A 93 12.84 15.17 1.08
N GLY A 94 11.60 15.37 0.65
CA GLY A 94 11.27 15.95 -0.67
C GLY A 94 11.84 17.36 -0.88
N ILE A 95 11.94 18.15 0.20
CA ILE A 95 12.54 19.50 0.18
C ILE A 95 14.07 19.45 0.03
N ILE A 96 14.72 18.37 0.48
CA ILE A 96 16.19 18.22 0.38
C ILE A 96 16.67 18.26 -1.09
N ARG A 97 15.77 18.05 -2.07
CA ARG A 97 16.06 18.21 -3.50
C ARG A 97 15.30 19.36 -4.19
N GLY A 98 14.73 20.29 -3.41
CA GLY A 98 14.06 21.48 -3.93
C GLY A 98 12.79 21.21 -4.74
N ASN A 99 12.21 20.02 -4.66
CA ASN A 99 11.01 19.65 -5.42
C ASN A 99 9.78 19.61 -4.52
N LEU A 100 9.09 20.75 -4.47
CA LEU A 100 7.86 20.95 -3.71
C LEU A 100 6.75 19.98 -4.15
N GLU A 101 6.74 19.56 -5.42
CA GLU A 101 5.77 18.58 -5.93
C GLU A 101 5.88 17.22 -5.22
N ILE A 102 7.10 16.72 -5.02
CA ILE A 102 7.33 15.43 -4.35
C ILE A 102 6.99 15.52 -2.87
N LEU A 103 7.32 16.65 -2.24
CA LEU A 103 6.90 16.93 -0.88
C LEU A 103 5.37 16.84 -0.76
N ILE A 104 4.62 17.53 -1.65
CA ILE A 104 3.16 17.48 -1.64
C ILE A 104 2.67 16.05 -1.81
N MET A 105 3.21 15.31 -2.77
CA MET A 105 2.83 13.90 -3.01
C MET A 105 3.00 13.02 -1.76
N LEU A 106 4.15 13.13 -1.08
CA LEU A 106 4.41 12.39 0.17
C LEU A 106 3.48 12.84 1.29
N LEU A 107 3.32 14.15 1.49
CA LEU A 107 2.41 14.71 2.49
C LEU A 107 0.95 14.31 2.25
N MET A 108 0.51 14.21 0.99
CA MET A 108 -0.85 13.76 0.65
C MET A 108 -1.08 12.33 1.13
N PHE A 109 -0.11 11.43 0.96
CA PHE A 109 -0.27 10.04 1.42
C PHE A 109 -0.20 9.92 2.95
N SER A 110 0.72 10.61 3.62
CA SER A 110 0.72 10.68 5.09
C SER A 110 -0.56 11.31 5.65
N GLY A 111 -1.01 12.41 5.04
CA GLY A 111 -2.21 13.16 5.43
C GLY A 111 -3.48 12.35 5.22
N PHE A 112 -3.57 11.56 4.15
CA PHE A 112 -4.70 10.66 3.90
C PHE A 112 -5.01 9.78 5.11
N TRP A 113 -3.99 9.21 5.76
CA TRP A 113 -4.21 8.36 6.94
C TRP A 113 -4.78 9.10 8.14
N LEU A 114 -4.45 10.39 8.33
CA LEU A 114 -5.10 11.22 9.35
C LEU A 114 -6.57 11.48 9.02
N VAL A 115 -6.86 11.68 7.73
CA VAL A 115 -8.20 12.00 7.25
C VAL A 115 -9.12 10.77 7.28
N VAL A 116 -8.59 9.58 6.99
CA VAL A 116 -9.36 8.31 7.01
C VAL A 116 -9.92 7.96 8.39
N GLU A 117 -9.26 8.39 9.46
CA GLU A 117 -9.73 8.18 10.82
C GLU A 117 -10.96 9.06 11.16
N MET A 118 -11.15 10.17 10.44
CA MET A 118 -12.27 11.09 10.64
C MET A 118 -13.60 10.46 10.18
N ARG A 119 -14.42 10.03 11.15
CA ARG A 119 -15.70 9.35 10.87
C ARG A 119 -16.68 10.14 10.00
N TRP A 120 -16.64 11.47 10.06
CA TRP A 120 -17.57 12.31 9.28
C TRP A 120 -17.32 12.19 7.77
N LEU A 121 -16.09 11.92 7.34
CA LEU A 121 -15.75 11.79 5.92
C LEU A 121 -16.09 10.42 5.33
N ASN A 122 -16.43 9.44 6.18
CA ASN A 122 -16.81 8.08 5.78
C ASN A 122 -15.88 7.45 4.72
N LEU A 123 -14.57 7.63 4.86
CA LEU A 123 -13.56 7.10 3.93
C LEU A 123 -13.22 5.62 4.19
N GLN A 124 -13.89 4.95 5.11
CA GLN A 124 -13.69 3.52 5.40
C GLN A 124 -14.57 2.67 4.48
N ASN A 125 -14.58 3.00 3.19
CA ASN A 125 -15.41 2.39 2.15
C ASN A 125 -14.66 2.38 0.81
N ILE A 126 -15.37 2.07 -0.27
CA ILE A 126 -14.81 2.01 -1.63
C ILE A 126 -14.13 3.32 -2.07
N TRP A 127 -14.57 4.49 -1.60
CA TRP A 127 -13.96 5.76 -1.95
C TRP A 127 -12.59 5.94 -1.30
N GLY A 128 -12.46 5.57 -0.03
CA GLY A 128 -11.14 5.58 0.61
C GLY A 128 -10.20 4.53 0.02
N LEU A 129 -10.72 3.40 -0.45
CA LEU A 129 -9.92 2.42 -1.20
C LEU A 129 -9.40 3.01 -2.51
N ILE A 130 -10.24 3.72 -3.27
CA ILE A 130 -9.81 4.38 -4.51
C ILE A 130 -8.71 5.41 -4.23
N ILE A 131 -8.91 6.25 -3.22
CA ILE A 131 -7.92 7.26 -2.83
C ILE A 131 -6.64 6.58 -2.34
N TYR A 132 -6.74 5.53 -1.52
CA TYR A 132 -5.61 4.75 -1.04
C TYR A 132 -4.83 4.16 -2.21
N ALA A 133 -5.49 3.49 -3.16
CA ALA A 133 -4.84 2.88 -4.31
C ALA A 133 -4.10 3.94 -5.15
N LEU A 134 -4.75 5.08 -5.43
CA LEU A 134 -4.12 6.19 -6.16
C LEU A 134 -2.91 6.75 -5.41
N LEU A 135 -3.03 7.01 -4.11
CA LEU A 135 -1.96 7.62 -3.32
C LEU A 135 -0.82 6.65 -2.96
N SER A 136 -1.14 5.36 -2.83
CA SER A 136 -0.17 4.30 -2.57
C SER A 136 0.67 4.03 -3.83
N THR A 137 0.08 4.06 -5.02
CA THR A 137 0.79 3.80 -6.26
C THR A 137 1.44 5.06 -6.83
N PHE A 138 0.69 6.14 -7.12
CA PHE A 138 1.23 7.28 -7.87
C PHE A 138 2.28 8.11 -7.10
N PRO A 139 1.96 8.74 -5.96
CA PRO A 139 2.93 9.49 -5.15
C PRO A 139 4.23 8.76 -4.86
N ILE A 140 4.13 7.53 -4.34
CA ILE A 140 5.31 6.79 -3.88
C ILE A 140 6.17 6.36 -5.07
N SER A 141 5.56 5.73 -6.09
CA SER A 141 6.31 5.28 -7.26
C SER A 141 6.91 6.46 -8.05
N SER A 142 6.19 7.59 -8.14
CA SER A 142 6.69 8.80 -8.79
C SER A 142 7.84 9.44 -8.01
N ALA A 143 7.75 9.50 -6.67
CA ALA A 143 8.85 9.99 -5.84
C ALA A 143 10.10 9.12 -6.03
N ILE A 144 9.96 7.79 -5.96
CA ILE A 144 11.09 6.88 -6.15
C ILE A 144 11.72 7.05 -7.54
N PHE A 145 10.91 7.06 -8.59
CA PHE A 145 11.38 7.21 -9.96
C PHE A 145 12.07 8.56 -10.18
N PHE A 146 11.49 9.66 -9.68
CA PHE A 146 12.08 10.99 -9.80
C PHE A 146 13.43 11.10 -9.08
N PHE A 147 13.55 10.51 -7.89
CA PHE A 147 14.83 10.52 -7.17
C PHE A 147 15.96 9.78 -7.93
N GLN A 148 15.61 8.79 -8.75
CA GLN A 148 16.52 8.06 -9.62
C GLN A 148 16.84 8.83 -10.91
N ASN A 149 15.81 9.35 -11.58
CA ASN A 149 15.89 9.82 -12.97
C ASN A 149 15.94 11.33 -13.12
N ARG A 150 15.56 12.09 -12.08
CA ARG A 150 15.42 13.56 -12.06
C ARG A 150 14.37 14.13 -13.03
N PHE A 151 13.52 13.28 -13.60
CA PHE A 151 12.35 13.66 -14.36
C PHE A 151 11.22 12.65 -14.10
N LEU A 152 10.01 12.98 -14.57
CA LEU A 152 8.84 12.11 -14.53
C LEU A 152 8.29 11.98 -15.95
N SER A 153 8.19 10.75 -16.46
CA SER A 153 7.67 10.49 -17.80
C SER A 153 6.17 10.20 -17.76
N MET A 154 5.42 10.72 -18.73
CA MET A 154 4.00 10.36 -18.90
C MET A 154 3.83 8.86 -19.18
N THR A 155 4.77 8.24 -19.90
CA THR A 155 4.75 6.79 -20.14
C THR A 155 4.87 6.01 -18.83
N PHE A 156 5.74 6.46 -17.91
CA PHE A 156 5.87 5.86 -16.59
C PHE A 156 4.55 5.96 -15.81
N LEU A 157 3.90 7.13 -15.81
CA LEU A 157 2.62 7.34 -15.12
C LEU A 157 1.49 6.48 -15.69
N ILE A 158 1.41 6.34 -17.03
CA ILE A 158 0.40 5.51 -17.68
C ILE A 158 0.58 4.03 -17.29
N GLN A 159 1.83 3.56 -17.19
CA GLN A 159 2.12 2.17 -16.78
C GLN A 159 1.80 1.87 -15.30
N LEU A 160 1.57 2.89 -14.46
CA LEU A 160 1.09 2.69 -13.09
C LEU A 160 -0.41 2.35 -13.02
N ILE A 161 -1.19 2.63 -14.05
CA ILE A 161 -2.65 2.38 -14.09
C ILE A 161 -3.01 0.91 -13.77
N PRO A 162 -2.42 -0.11 -14.42
CA PRO A 162 -2.69 -1.51 -14.06
C PRO A 162 -2.27 -1.85 -12.63
N LEU A 163 -1.29 -1.16 -12.07
CA LEU A 163 -0.83 -1.35 -10.69
C LEU A 163 -1.80 -0.74 -9.68
N VAL A 164 -2.46 0.37 -10.02
CA VAL A 164 -3.59 0.90 -9.24
C VAL A 164 -4.76 -0.08 -9.24
N ALA A 165 -5.08 -0.66 -10.40
CA ALA A 165 -6.11 -1.69 -10.50
C ALA A 165 -5.77 -2.93 -9.65
N CYS A 166 -4.48 -3.29 -9.60
CA CYS A 166 -3.97 -4.35 -8.73
C CYS A 166 -4.30 -4.05 -7.26
N GLN A 167 -3.91 -2.85 -6.79
CA GLN A 167 -4.13 -2.43 -5.42
C GLN A 167 -5.63 -2.34 -5.06
N LEU A 168 -6.47 -1.83 -5.98
CA LEU A 168 -7.92 -1.81 -5.81
C LEU A 168 -8.50 -3.20 -5.55
N PHE A 169 -8.09 -4.19 -6.36
CA PHE A 169 -8.61 -5.55 -6.23
C PHE A 169 -8.17 -6.23 -4.94
N PHE A 170 -6.87 -6.22 -4.62
CA PHE A 170 -6.34 -6.95 -3.48
C PHE A 170 -6.70 -6.32 -2.14
N MET A 171 -6.87 -4.99 -2.08
CA MET A 171 -7.21 -4.30 -0.84
C MET A 171 -8.73 -4.16 -0.62
N MET A 172 -9.56 -4.46 -1.62
CA MET A 172 -11.02 -4.41 -1.51
C MET A 172 -11.58 -5.18 -0.29
N PRO A 173 -11.17 -6.43 -0.03
CA PRO A 173 -11.67 -7.20 1.12
C PRO A 173 -11.35 -6.61 2.50
N ILE A 174 -10.40 -5.67 2.58
CA ILE A 174 -9.99 -5.01 3.82
C ILE A 174 -10.84 -3.75 4.06
N PHE A 175 -11.15 -2.99 3.01
CA PHE A 175 -12.00 -1.79 3.10
C PHE A 175 -13.49 -2.13 3.15
N GLU A 176 -13.91 -3.22 2.49
CA GLU A 176 -15.31 -3.63 2.45
C GLU A 176 -15.54 -4.91 3.25
N THR A 177 -16.19 -4.78 4.40
CA THR A 177 -16.46 -5.92 5.31
C THR A 177 -17.85 -6.51 5.12
N GLU A 178 -18.76 -5.82 4.43
CA GLU A 178 -20.13 -6.30 4.24
C GLU A 178 -20.18 -7.41 3.17
N GLY A 179 -20.51 -8.64 3.56
CA GLY A 179 -20.33 -9.84 2.73
C GLY A 179 -20.84 -9.75 1.28
N LYS A 180 -22.10 -9.33 1.07
CA LYS A 180 -22.66 -9.21 -0.29
C LYS A 180 -21.97 -8.11 -1.10
N ARG A 181 -21.79 -6.92 -0.49
CA ARG A 181 -21.17 -5.77 -1.15
C ARG A 181 -19.70 -6.05 -1.46
N ARG A 182 -18.98 -6.70 -0.56
CA ARG A 182 -17.61 -7.17 -0.73
C ARG A 182 -17.48 -8.08 -1.94
N VAL A 183 -18.30 -9.12 -2.07
CA VAL A 183 -18.22 -10.05 -3.21
C VAL A 183 -18.43 -9.33 -4.55
N ILE A 184 -19.45 -8.47 -4.64
CA ILE A 184 -19.74 -7.70 -5.86
C ILE A 184 -18.58 -6.75 -6.15
N ALA A 185 -18.11 -5.99 -5.15
CA ALA A 185 -17.07 -5.02 -5.33
C ALA A 185 -15.73 -5.67 -5.71
N THR A 186 -15.34 -6.78 -5.07
CA THR A 186 -14.16 -7.56 -5.43
C THR A 186 -14.27 -8.11 -6.86
N ALA A 187 -15.46 -8.58 -7.28
CA ALA A 187 -15.68 -9.03 -8.65
C ALA A 187 -15.50 -7.89 -9.67
N VAL A 188 -16.10 -6.73 -9.40
CA VAL A 188 -15.97 -5.54 -10.27
C VAL A 188 -14.51 -5.10 -10.39
N THR A 189 -13.78 -4.99 -9.27
CA THR A 189 -12.36 -4.65 -9.30
C THR A 189 -11.50 -5.74 -9.95
N GLY A 190 -11.90 -7.02 -9.84
CA GLY A 190 -11.19 -8.14 -10.47
C GLY A 190 -11.35 -8.13 -11.98
N VAL A 191 -12.55 -7.87 -12.48
CA VAL A 191 -12.82 -7.65 -13.91
C VAL A 191 -12.04 -6.45 -14.44
N LEU A 192 -12.02 -5.35 -13.69
CA LEU A 192 -11.26 -4.15 -14.04
C LEU A 192 -9.76 -4.43 -14.12
N LEU A 193 -9.21 -5.19 -13.16
CA LEU A 193 -7.82 -5.61 -13.16
C LEU A 193 -7.51 -6.52 -14.36
N ILE A 194 -8.34 -7.54 -14.62
CA ILE A 194 -8.17 -8.42 -15.78
C ILE A 194 -8.20 -7.60 -17.08
N ALA A 195 -9.13 -6.66 -17.23
CA ALA A 195 -9.19 -5.78 -18.38
C ALA A 195 -7.91 -4.93 -18.52
N ALA A 196 -7.38 -4.40 -17.42
CA ALA A 196 -6.12 -3.67 -17.42
C ALA A 196 -4.93 -4.57 -17.81
N ILE A 197 -4.88 -5.81 -17.34
CA ILE A 197 -3.84 -6.78 -17.73
C ILE A 197 -3.91 -7.07 -19.22
N LEU A 198 -5.11 -7.35 -19.75
CA LEU A 198 -5.31 -7.63 -21.18
C LEU A 198 -4.94 -6.44 -22.06
N PHE A 199 -5.18 -5.21 -21.60
CA PHE A 199 -4.89 -3.99 -22.37
C PHE A 199 -3.40 -3.62 -22.35
N PHE A 200 -2.73 -3.74 -21.19
CA PHE A 200 -1.34 -3.27 -21.01
C PHE A 200 -0.28 -4.38 -21.13
N HIS A 201 -0.59 -5.62 -20.78
CA HIS A 201 0.39 -6.71 -20.60
C HIS A 201 -0.13 -8.05 -21.12
N PHE A 202 -0.56 -8.11 -22.39
CA PHE A 202 -1.00 -9.38 -23.00
C PHE A 202 0.21 -10.28 -23.31
N SER A 203 0.68 -11.00 -22.29
CA SER A 203 1.78 -11.96 -22.34
C SER A 203 1.46 -13.21 -21.52
N LEU A 204 2.31 -14.25 -21.63
CA LEU A 204 2.17 -15.47 -20.82
C LEU A 204 2.19 -15.14 -19.31
N LEU A 205 3.00 -14.15 -18.91
CA LEU A 205 3.04 -13.65 -17.54
C LEU A 205 1.73 -12.93 -17.18
N GLY A 206 1.15 -12.15 -18.10
CA GLY A 206 -0.20 -11.60 -17.93
C GLY A 206 -1.26 -12.68 -17.66
N VAL A 207 -1.20 -13.83 -18.34
CA VAL A 207 -2.09 -14.97 -18.09
C VAL A 207 -1.91 -15.55 -16.68
N LEU A 208 -0.66 -15.67 -16.22
CA LEU A 208 -0.37 -16.10 -14.84
C LEU A 208 -0.89 -15.09 -13.80
N ALA A 209 -0.75 -13.78 -14.05
CA ALA A 209 -1.32 -12.74 -13.19
C ALA A 209 -2.86 -12.85 -13.11
N MET A 210 -3.54 -13.08 -14.24
CA MET A 210 -4.99 -13.34 -14.25
C MET A 210 -5.37 -14.58 -13.44
N ALA A 211 -4.58 -15.65 -13.50
CA ALA A 211 -4.81 -16.84 -12.68
C ALA A 211 -4.72 -16.52 -11.18
N VAL A 212 -3.75 -15.71 -10.74
CA VAL A 212 -3.65 -15.25 -9.35
C VAL A 212 -4.88 -14.44 -8.94
N VAL A 213 -5.39 -13.56 -9.80
CA VAL A 213 -6.62 -12.78 -9.55
C VAL A 213 -7.83 -13.71 -9.36
N ILE A 214 -8.00 -14.70 -10.24
CA ILE A 214 -9.11 -15.67 -10.16
C ILE A 214 -9.02 -16.50 -8.87
N ILE A 215 -7.83 -17.01 -8.54
CA ILE A 215 -7.60 -17.78 -7.31
C ILE A 215 -7.89 -16.92 -6.07
N THR A 216 -7.47 -15.65 -6.09
CA THR A 216 -7.72 -14.72 -4.99
C THR A 216 -9.20 -14.42 -4.83
N PHE A 217 -9.93 -14.23 -5.92
CA PHE A 217 -11.37 -14.03 -5.91
C PHE A 217 -12.09 -15.25 -5.31
N TRP A 218 -11.73 -16.46 -5.77
CA TRP A 218 -12.27 -17.71 -5.25
C TRP A 218 -11.97 -17.87 -3.74
N PHE A 219 -10.74 -17.57 -3.33
CA PHE A 219 -10.33 -17.59 -1.91
C PHE A 219 -11.14 -16.59 -1.07
N SER A 220 -11.38 -15.37 -1.57
CA SER A 220 -12.16 -14.35 -0.86
C SER A 220 -13.62 -14.78 -0.62
N ILE A 221 -14.22 -15.52 -1.56
CA ILE A 221 -15.59 -16.05 -1.41
C ILE A 221 -15.64 -17.20 -0.41
N ASN A 222 -14.67 -18.12 -0.48
CA ASN A 222 -14.70 -19.35 0.32
C ASN A 222 -14.22 -19.13 1.77
N TYR A 223 -13.37 -18.12 2.01
CA TYR A 223 -12.83 -17.80 3.33
C TYR A 223 -13.14 -16.34 3.74
N PRO A 224 -14.42 -15.96 3.89
CA PRO A 224 -14.79 -14.58 4.17
C PRO A 224 -14.40 -14.13 5.60
N ASN A 225 -14.35 -15.07 6.55
CA ASN A 225 -14.19 -14.82 7.99
C ASN A 225 -12.76 -15.03 8.52
N LEU A 226 -11.74 -14.73 7.71
CA LEU A 226 -10.35 -14.73 8.18
C LEU A 226 -10.17 -13.71 9.32
N LYS A 227 -9.37 -14.07 10.34
CA LYS A 227 -9.01 -13.13 11.40
C LYS A 227 -8.30 -11.93 10.77
N ALA A 228 -8.65 -10.71 11.18
CA ALA A 228 -8.11 -9.46 10.62
C ALA A 228 -6.57 -9.43 10.53
N GLN A 229 -5.88 -10.02 11.51
CA GLN A 229 -4.41 -10.12 11.54
C GLN A 229 -3.80 -10.92 10.38
N TYR A 230 -4.54 -11.89 9.81
CA TYR A 230 -4.10 -12.69 8.67
C TYR A 230 -4.68 -12.19 7.35
N THR A 231 -5.84 -11.53 7.38
CA THR A 231 -6.49 -10.97 6.19
C THR A 231 -5.53 -10.04 5.45
N ALA A 232 -4.96 -9.04 6.12
CA ALA A 232 -4.02 -8.11 5.50
C ALA A 232 -2.77 -8.81 4.93
N VAL A 233 -2.27 -9.84 5.61
CA VAL A 233 -1.07 -10.59 5.21
C VAL A 233 -1.32 -11.45 3.98
N VAL A 234 -2.45 -12.15 3.92
CA VAL A 234 -2.76 -13.00 2.76
C VAL A 234 -2.93 -12.14 1.51
N TYR A 235 -3.70 -11.05 1.61
CA TYR A 235 -3.94 -10.19 0.44
C TYR A 235 -2.68 -9.45 0.00
N ILE A 236 -1.82 -8.96 0.90
CA ILE A 236 -0.58 -8.30 0.47
C ILE A 236 0.42 -9.26 -0.17
N VAL A 237 0.46 -10.54 0.26
CA VAL A 237 1.32 -11.55 -0.36
C VAL A 237 0.80 -11.93 -1.75
N LEU A 238 -0.51 -12.08 -1.91
CA LEU A 238 -1.11 -12.33 -3.22
C LEU A 238 -0.96 -11.12 -4.15
N GLU A 239 -1.11 -9.91 -3.61
CA GLU A 239 -0.82 -8.66 -4.33
C GLU A 239 0.63 -8.62 -4.76
N LEU A 240 1.58 -8.92 -3.87
CA LEU A 240 3.00 -8.94 -4.19
C LEU A 240 3.29 -9.90 -5.36
N LEU A 241 2.72 -11.10 -5.33
CA LEU A 241 2.88 -12.08 -6.41
C LEU A 241 2.33 -11.54 -7.74
N ALA A 242 1.08 -11.07 -7.75
CA ALA A 242 0.47 -10.52 -8.96
C ALA A 242 1.22 -9.28 -9.48
N TYR A 243 1.61 -8.38 -8.57
CA TYR A 243 2.35 -7.16 -8.87
C TYR A 243 3.70 -7.48 -9.50
N LEU A 244 4.49 -8.37 -8.90
CA LEU A 244 5.79 -8.76 -9.47
C LEU A 244 5.63 -9.41 -10.84
N ILE A 245 4.63 -10.29 -11.02
CA ILE A 245 4.35 -10.88 -12.33
C ILE A 245 4.07 -9.77 -13.35
N LEU A 246 3.25 -8.77 -13.01
CA LEU A 246 2.93 -7.65 -13.91
C LEU A 246 4.13 -6.75 -14.22
N VAL A 247 5.00 -6.49 -13.24
CA VAL A 247 6.20 -5.66 -13.44
C VAL A 247 7.17 -6.31 -14.42
N PHE A 248 7.22 -7.65 -14.48
CA PHE A 248 8.11 -8.40 -15.36
C PHE A 248 7.41 -8.97 -16.61
N ALA A 249 6.11 -8.69 -16.80
CA ALA A 249 5.27 -9.24 -17.87
C ALA A 249 5.52 -8.62 -19.25
#